data_AF-A0A532TVW4-F1
#
_entry.id   AF-A0A532TVW4-F1
#
_cell.length_a   1.000
_cell.length_b   1.000
_cell.length_c   1.000
_cell.angle_alpha   90.00
_cell.angle_beta   90.00
_cell.angle_gamma   90.00
#
_symmetry.space_group_name_H-M   'P 1'
#
loop_
_entity.id
_entity.type
_entity.pdbx_description
1 polymer ?
#
loop_
_entity_poly.entity_id
_entity_poly.type
_entity_poly.pdbx_seq_one_letter_code
_entity_poly.pdbx_strand_id
1 'polypeptide(L)'
;MIRLNNKPEIGSFIRDWLCLRLLQIQIKKKLSFYNTYNVDELDFFTLSPRNFERLLFWIFKKKKGWKEIQWRGAGGSEKGKDILAIKKKSERNWIIQAKREKSFSRSNFEQEFEKVLSELKNYDCEGYQIFLARNATEDIFKCGEELAKEYKYQIKVKDREEINYIVKHEPILLKEFFNYPIKTN
;
A
#
# COMPACT_ATOMS: atom_id res chain seq x y z
N MET A 1 21.13 -42.83 -13.31
CA MET A 1 21.73 -41.72 -14.09
C MET A 1 20.64 -41.16 -15.00
N ILE A 2 19.91 -40.14 -14.54
CA ILE A 2 18.80 -39.56 -15.32
C ILE A 2 19.43 -38.61 -16.35
N ARG A 3 19.45 -39.02 -17.62
CA ARG A 3 19.79 -38.13 -18.74
C ARG A 3 18.61 -37.20 -18.98
N LEU A 4 18.74 -35.94 -18.57
CA LEU A 4 17.84 -34.89 -19.01
C LEU A 4 18.12 -34.62 -20.49
N ASN A 5 17.18 -34.99 -21.35
CA ASN A 5 17.20 -34.66 -22.77
C ASN A 5 17.28 -33.13 -22.92
N ASN A 6 18.37 -32.64 -23.52
CA ASN A 6 18.58 -31.24 -23.89
C ASN A 6 17.55 -30.84 -24.95
N LYS A 7 16.35 -30.44 -24.52
CA LYS A 7 15.38 -29.77 -25.37
C LYS A 7 15.79 -28.29 -25.50
N PRO A 8 16.08 -27.78 -26.70
CA PRO A 8 16.54 -26.39 -26.92
C PRO A 8 15.57 -25.33 -26.36
N GLU A 9 14.29 -25.66 -26.25
CA GLU A 9 13.24 -24.82 -25.65
C GLU A 9 13.50 -24.48 -24.17
N ILE A 10 14.06 -25.41 -23.39
CA ILE A 10 14.39 -25.19 -21.97
C ILE A 10 15.55 -24.20 -21.85
N GLY A 11 16.52 -24.27 -22.77
CA GLY A 11 17.64 -23.33 -22.83
C GLY A 11 17.20 -21.90 -23.16
N SER A 12 16.25 -21.73 -24.08
CA SER A 12 15.67 -20.42 -24.39
C SER A 12 14.93 -19.82 -23.20
N PHE A 13 14.09 -20.62 -22.54
CA PHE A 13 13.34 -20.16 -21.36
C PHE A 13 14.24 -19.70 -20.21
N ILE A 14 15.30 -20.47 -19.91
CA ILE A 14 16.27 -20.11 -18.87
C ILE A 14 17.02 -18.83 -19.23
N ARG A 15 17.42 -18.68 -20.50
CA ARG A 15 18.09 -17.47 -21.00
C ARG A 15 17.19 -16.24 -20.89
N ASP A 16 15.94 -16.35 -21.32
CA ASP A 16 14.98 -15.24 -21.31
C ASP A 16 14.63 -14.84 -19.87
N TRP A 17 14.48 -15.82 -18.97
CA TRP A 17 14.30 -15.57 -17.53
C TRP A 17 15.51 -14.86 -16.90
N LEU A 18 16.73 -15.28 -17.24
CA LEU A 18 17.97 -14.62 -16.80
C LEU A 18 18.06 -13.20 -17.34
N CYS A 19 17.74 -12.97 -18.61
CA CYS A 19 17.70 -11.64 -19.21
C CYS A 19 16.70 -10.72 -18.49
N LEU A 20 15.49 -11.20 -18.21
CA LEU A 20 14.49 -10.43 -17.44
C LEU A 20 14.94 -10.15 -16.01
N ARG A 21 15.60 -11.11 -15.35
CA ARG A 21 16.19 -10.90 -14.02
C ARG A 21 17.31 -9.86 -14.03
N LEU A 22 18.19 -9.92 -15.02
CA LEU A 22 19.27 -8.95 -15.19
C LEU A 22 18.73 -7.55 -15.51
N LEU A 23 17.72 -7.44 -16.36
CA LEU A 23 16.99 -6.19 -16.62
C LEU A 23 16.35 -5.66 -15.35
N GLN A 24 15.66 -6.48 -14.56
CA GLN A 24 15.10 -6.07 -13.27
C GLN A 24 16.18 -5.59 -12.28
N ILE A 25 17.34 -6.25 -12.25
CA ILE A 25 18.48 -5.86 -11.40
C ILE A 25 19.07 -4.55 -11.90
N GLN A 26 19.27 -4.37 -13.21
CA GLN A 26 19.77 -3.13 -13.81
C GLN A 26 18.79 -1.98 -13.59
N ILE A 27 17.49 -2.20 -13.75
CA ILE A 27 16.44 -1.23 -13.45
C ILE A 27 16.47 -0.87 -11.97
N LYS A 28 16.60 -1.85 -11.05
CA LYS A 28 16.74 -1.58 -9.60
C LYS A 28 18.01 -0.82 -9.25
N LYS A 29 19.14 -1.16 -9.88
CA LYS A 29 20.40 -0.42 -9.72
C LYS A 29 20.25 1.01 -10.23
N LYS A 30 19.69 1.20 -11.42
CA LYS A 30 19.34 2.53 -11.97
C LYS A 30 18.36 3.27 -11.06
N LEU A 31 17.45 2.55 -10.41
CA LEU A 31 16.54 3.09 -9.41
C LEU A 31 17.24 3.51 -8.11
N SER A 32 18.31 2.80 -7.70
CA SER A 32 19.13 3.20 -6.54
C SER A 32 20.01 4.42 -6.80
N PHE A 33 20.14 4.88 -8.06
CA PHE A 33 20.80 6.13 -8.41
C PHE A 33 19.87 7.35 -8.35
N TYR A 34 18.57 7.17 -8.09
CA TYR A 34 17.70 8.31 -7.82
C TYR A 34 17.96 8.80 -6.40
N ASN A 35 18.43 10.04 -6.26
CA ASN A 35 18.54 10.68 -4.95
C ASN A 35 17.18 10.68 -4.26
N THR A 36 17.18 10.45 -2.94
CA THR A 36 16.06 10.84 -2.10
C THR A 36 15.83 12.32 -2.35
N TYR A 37 14.63 12.68 -2.78
CA TYR A 37 14.31 14.09 -2.87
C TYR A 37 14.30 14.66 -1.46
N ASN A 38 14.99 15.77 -1.26
CA ASN A 38 14.63 16.73 -0.21
C ASN A 38 13.30 17.37 -0.62
N VAL A 39 12.23 16.58 -0.69
CA VAL A 39 10.88 17.13 -0.68
C VAL A 39 10.60 17.50 0.77
N ASP A 40 10.03 18.68 0.99
CA ASP A 40 9.42 19.05 2.26
C ASP A 40 8.16 18.20 2.50
N GLU A 41 7.24 18.64 3.35
CA GLU A 41 6.01 17.92 3.63
C GLU A 41 5.12 17.81 2.37
N LEU A 42 4.76 16.58 1.96
CA LEU A 42 3.83 16.38 0.83
C LEU A 42 2.42 16.80 1.22
N ASP A 43 1.81 17.69 0.44
CA ASP A 43 0.40 18.03 0.61
C ASP A 43 -0.52 17.03 -0.09
N PHE A 44 -0.96 16.02 0.65
CA PHE A 44 -1.91 15.02 0.17
C PHE A 44 -3.31 15.57 -0.15
N PHE A 45 -3.65 16.78 0.30
CA PHE A 45 -4.95 17.40 -0.02
C PHE A 45 -5.02 17.96 -1.44
N THR A 46 -3.89 18.11 -2.12
CA THR A 46 -3.83 18.41 -3.57
C THR A 46 -4.33 17.25 -4.43
N LEU A 47 -4.29 16.02 -3.89
CA LEU A 47 -4.83 14.85 -4.57
C LEU A 47 -6.36 14.80 -4.44
N SER A 48 -7.03 14.41 -5.52
CA SER A 48 -8.44 14.00 -5.43
C SER A 48 -8.59 12.77 -4.52
N PRO A 49 -9.76 12.53 -3.90
CA PRO A 49 -9.98 11.33 -3.07
C PRO A 49 -9.58 10.04 -3.78
N ARG A 50 -10.01 9.89 -5.04
CA ARG A 50 -9.66 8.75 -5.89
C ARG A 50 -8.15 8.63 -6.14
N ASN A 51 -7.44 9.74 -6.34
CA ASN A 51 -5.99 9.70 -6.51
C ASN A 51 -5.24 9.38 -5.22
N PHE A 52 -5.77 9.78 -4.06
CA PHE A 52 -5.21 9.39 -2.77
C PHE A 52 -5.37 7.88 -2.52
N GLU A 53 -6.54 7.30 -2.80
CA GLU A 53 -6.71 5.84 -2.76
C GLU A 53 -5.78 5.12 -3.76
N ARG A 54 -5.69 5.64 -4.99
CA ARG A 54 -4.81 5.10 -6.04
C ARG A 54 -3.34 5.12 -5.60
N LEU A 55 -2.91 6.17 -4.91
CA LEU A 55 -1.57 6.26 -4.32
C LEU A 55 -1.34 5.12 -3.31
N LEU A 56 -2.26 4.92 -2.37
CA LEU A 56 -2.16 3.84 -1.39
C LEU A 56 -2.14 2.46 -2.05
N PHE A 57 -2.96 2.25 -3.08
CA PHE A 57 -2.96 1.01 -3.85
C PHE A 57 -1.56 0.72 -4.43
N TRP A 58 -0.91 1.73 -5.02
CA TRP A 58 0.44 1.59 -5.55
C TRP A 58 1.50 1.38 -4.47
N ILE A 59 1.35 2.02 -3.30
CA ILE A 59 2.19 1.74 -2.13
C ILE A 59 2.12 0.25 -1.78
N PHE A 60 0.91 -0.32 -1.67
CA PHE A 60 0.75 -1.74 -1.36
C PHE A 60 1.27 -2.65 -2.48
N LYS A 61 1.04 -2.31 -3.75
CA LYS A 61 1.53 -3.09 -4.90
C LYS A 61 3.05 -3.20 -4.91
N LYS A 62 3.75 -2.16 -4.50
CA LYS A 62 5.22 -2.13 -4.42
C LYS A 62 5.77 -2.73 -3.12
N LYS A 63 5.03 -2.61 -2.01
CA LYS A 63 5.49 -3.04 -0.70
C LYS A 63 5.63 -4.56 -0.62
N LYS A 64 6.83 -5.00 -0.24
CA LYS A 64 7.08 -6.43 0.07
C LYS A 64 6.17 -6.87 1.22
N GLY A 65 5.62 -8.08 1.11
CA GLY A 65 4.78 -8.68 2.16
C GLY A 65 3.27 -8.63 1.92
N TRP A 66 2.83 -8.09 0.78
CA TRP A 66 1.43 -8.11 0.35
C TRP A 66 1.27 -8.81 -1.00
N LYS A 67 0.14 -9.49 -1.21
CA LYS A 67 -0.27 -10.09 -2.49
C LYS A 67 -1.77 -9.89 -2.72
N GLU A 68 -2.22 -10.18 -3.94
CA GLU A 68 -3.63 -10.13 -4.32
C GLU A 68 -4.33 -8.81 -3.96
N ILE A 69 -3.60 -7.71 -4.14
CA ILE A 69 -4.08 -6.37 -3.81
C ILE A 69 -5.12 -5.93 -4.84
N GLN A 70 -6.31 -5.61 -4.35
CA GLN A 70 -7.48 -5.23 -5.12
C GLN A 70 -7.91 -3.82 -4.72
N TRP A 71 -7.93 -2.89 -5.68
CA TRP A 71 -8.53 -1.57 -5.48
C TRP A 71 -10.03 -1.68 -5.69
N ARG A 72 -10.80 -1.52 -4.61
CA ARG A 72 -12.26 -1.67 -4.59
C ARG A 72 -12.98 -0.32 -4.79
N GLY A 73 -12.30 0.81 -4.55
CA GLY A 73 -12.81 2.16 -4.85
C GLY A 73 -12.93 2.52 -6.34
N ALA A 74 -12.37 1.72 -7.25
CA ALA A 74 -12.38 2.03 -8.69
C ALA A 74 -13.77 1.94 -9.35
N GLY A 75 -14.72 1.20 -8.75
CA GLY A 75 -16.04 0.91 -9.31
C GLY A 75 -17.18 1.81 -8.84
N GLY A 76 -16.90 2.85 -8.03
CA GLY A 76 -17.91 3.81 -7.58
C GLY A 76 -18.93 3.29 -6.56
N SER A 77 -18.83 2.04 -6.10
CA SER A 77 -19.67 1.56 -4.99
C SER A 77 -19.03 1.96 -3.66
N GLU A 78 -19.65 2.89 -2.95
CA GLU A 78 -19.29 3.47 -1.64
C GLU A 78 -19.33 2.47 -0.47
N LYS A 79 -18.98 1.20 -0.67
CA LYS A 79 -19.03 0.17 0.37
C LYS A 79 -17.78 0.15 1.25
N GLY A 80 -17.36 1.33 1.73
CA GLY A 80 -16.49 1.48 2.91
C GLY A 80 -15.12 0.79 2.91
N LYS A 81 -14.66 0.19 1.80
CA LYS A 81 -13.33 -0.42 1.65
C LYS A 81 -12.65 0.06 0.39
N ASP A 82 -11.52 0.73 0.57
CA ASP A 82 -10.78 1.24 -0.58
C ASP A 82 -9.93 0.12 -1.19
N ILE A 83 -9.25 -0.67 -0.36
CA ILE A 83 -8.34 -1.75 -0.81
C ILE A 83 -8.53 -3.01 0.04
N LEU A 84 -8.57 -4.17 -0.63
CA LEU A 84 -8.45 -5.50 0.00
C LEU A 84 -7.11 -6.11 -0.40
N ALA A 85 -6.36 -6.67 0.55
CA ALA A 85 -5.07 -7.30 0.26
C ALA A 85 -4.80 -8.50 1.18
N ILE A 86 -3.97 -9.44 0.71
CA ILE A 86 -3.53 -10.59 1.49
C ILE A 86 -2.12 -10.34 2.01
N LYS A 87 -1.92 -10.54 3.31
CA LYS A 87 -0.59 -10.49 3.91
C LYS A 87 0.14 -11.80 3.64
N LYS A 88 1.29 -11.74 2.94
CA LYS A 88 2.02 -12.94 2.48
C LYS A 88 2.48 -13.90 3.60
N LYS A 89 2.70 -13.40 4.82
CA LYS A 89 3.26 -14.21 5.91
C LYS A 89 2.18 -15.08 6.56
N SER A 90 1.04 -14.48 6.84
CA SER A 90 -0.11 -15.09 7.51
C SER A 90 -1.11 -15.69 6.53
N GLU A 91 -1.04 -15.30 5.25
CA GLU A 91 -2.00 -15.71 4.22
C GLU A 91 -3.44 -15.25 4.52
N ARG A 92 -3.59 -14.19 5.33
CA ARG A 92 -4.89 -13.64 5.75
C ARG A 92 -5.17 -12.28 5.14
N ASN A 93 -6.46 -11.98 5.04
CA ASN A 93 -6.97 -10.75 4.45
C ASN A 93 -6.78 -9.54 5.37
N TRP A 94 -6.62 -8.38 4.73
CA TRP A 94 -6.64 -7.07 5.36
C TRP A 94 -7.52 -6.13 4.57
N ILE A 95 -8.33 -5.37 5.30
CA ILE A 95 -9.05 -4.21 4.76
C ILE A 95 -8.18 -2.98 5.00
N ILE A 96 -7.98 -2.19 3.94
CA ILE A 96 -7.19 -0.96 3.96
C ILE A 96 -8.08 0.19 3.53
N GLN A 97 -8.16 1.22 4.37
CA GLN A 97 -8.97 2.41 4.16
C GLN A 97 -8.10 3.65 4.03
N ALA A 98 -8.48 4.53 3.12
CA ALA A 98 -7.91 5.85 2.89
C ALA A 98 -8.87 6.92 3.41
N LYS A 99 -8.34 7.90 4.14
CA LYS A 99 -9.10 9.01 4.69
C LYS A 99 -8.35 10.31 4.46
N ARG A 100 -9.00 11.22 3.73
CA ARG A 100 -8.45 12.50 3.25
C ARG A 100 -9.26 13.70 3.77
N GLU A 101 -9.88 13.53 4.92
CA GLU A 101 -10.61 14.58 5.62
C GLU A 101 -9.62 15.52 6.34
N LYS A 102 -9.90 16.83 6.32
CA LYS A 102 -9.08 17.83 7.02
C LYS A 102 -9.15 17.63 8.54
N SER A 103 -10.32 17.22 9.03
CA SER A 103 -10.55 16.81 10.40
C SER A 103 -10.89 15.33 10.45
N PHE A 104 -10.17 14.58 11.30
CA PHE A 104 -10.50 13.20 11.61
C PHE A 104 -10.35 13.05 13.12
N SER A 105 -11.44 12.65 13.78
CA SER A 105 -11.52 12.47 15.22
C SER A 105 -11.60 11.00 15.58
N ARG A 106 -11.49 10.70 16.88
CA ARG A 106 -11.79 9.38 17.42
C ARG A 106 -13.17 8.85 16.99
N SER A 107 -14.21 9.67 17.11
CA SER A 107 -15.57 9.26 16.70
C SER A 107 -15.65 8.95 15.20
N ASN A 108 -14.93 9.69 14.36
CA ASN A 108 -14.84 9.36 12.94
C ASN A 108 -14.14 8.01 12.73
N PHE A 109 -13.08 7.72 13.48
CA PHE A 109 -12.41 6.42 13.39
C PHE A 109 -13.36 5.28 13.75
N GLU A 110 -14.06 5.37 14.89
CA GLU A 110 -15.03 4.37 15.32
C GLU A 110 -16.09 4.12 14.25
N GLN A 111 -16.69 5.20 13.71
CA GLN A 111 -17.67 5.10 12.62
C GLN A 111 -17.12 4.44 11.35
N GLU A 112 -15.88 4.74 10.96
CA GLU A 112 -15.25 4.10 9.80
C GLU A 112 -14.93 2.63 10.05
N PHE A 113 -14.54 2.27 11.26
CA PHE A 113 -14.30 0.89 11.66
C PHE A 113 -15.60 0.07 11.70
N GLU A 114 -16.68 0.63 12.24
CA GLU A 114 -18.00 -0.02 12.28
C GLU A 114 -18.51 -0.37 10.88
N LYS A 115 -18.32 0.52 9.89
CA LYS A 115 -18.71 0.28 8.49
C LYS A 115 -18.07 -0.97 7.90
N VAL A 116 -16.85 -1.32 8.31
CA VAL A 116 -16.10 -2.46 7.77
C VAL A 116 -16.18 -3.72 8.63
N LEU A 117 -16.81 -3.65 9.80
CA LEU A 117 -16.79 -4.74 10.78
C LEU A 117 -17.42 -6.04 10.23
N SER A 118 -18.53 -5.91 9.50
CA SER A 118 -19.18 -7.05 8.83
C SER A 118 -18.27 -7.68 7.78
N GLU A 119 -17.51 -6.86 7.07
CA GLU A 119 -16.58 -7.31 6.03
C GLU A 119 -15.34 -7.99 6.59
N LEU A 120 -14.79 -7.48 7.70
CA LEU A 120 -13.69 -8.13 8.40
C LEU A 120 -14.02 -9.59 8.73
N LYS A 121 -15.27 -9.86 9.13
CA LYS A 121 -15.78 -11.22 9.37
C LYS A 121 -15.96 -11.99 8.06
N ASN A 122 -16.64 -11.40 7.07
CA ASN A 122 -16.99 -12.08 5.82
C ASN A 122 -15.77 -12.49 4.99
N TYR A 123 -14.68 -11.73 5.05
CA TYR A 123 -13.45 -12.03 4.32
C TYR A 123 -12.40 -12.76 5.19
N ASP A 124 -12.73 -13.19 6.41
CA ASP A 124 -11.78 -13.81 7.34
C ASP A 124 -10.48 -12.97 7.50
N CYS A 125 -10.67 -11.67 7.71
CA CYS A 125 -9.55 -10.73 7.85
C CYS A 125 -8.82 -10.95 9.17
N GLU A 126 -7.51 -10.79 9.16
CA GLU A 126 -6.72 -10.70 10.41
C GLU A 126 -6.57 -9.26 10.91
N GLY A 127 -6.82 -8.27 10.05
CA GLY A 127 -6.58 -6.88 10.40
C GLY A 127 -7.23 -5.84 9.51
N TYR A 128 -7.24 -4.63 10.04
CA TYR A 128 -7.71 -3.40 9.44
C TYR A 128 -6.60 -2.35 9.50
N GLN A 129 -6.43 -1.59 8.42
CA GLN A 129 -5.45 -0.51 8.39
C GLN A 129 -6.05 0.76 7.78
N ILE A 130 -6.01 1.85 8.52
CA ILE A 130 -6.46 3.16 8.04
C ILE A 130 -5.28 4.08 7.77
N PHE A 131 -5.34 4.79 6.66
CA PHE A 131 -4.37 5.80 6.23
C PHE A 131 -5.00 7.18 6.27
N LEU A 132 -4.42 8.10 7.02
CA LEU A 132 -4.89 9.47 7.13
C LEU A 132 -3.98 10.41 6.32
N ALA A 133 -4.55 11.29 5.51
CA ALA A 133 -3.83 12.36 4.80
C ALA A 133 -3.30 13.49 5.71
N ARG A 134 -3.51 13.35 7.03
CA ARG A 134 -3.12 14.26 8.10
C ARG A 134 -2.43 13.49 9.21
N ASN A 135 -1.77 14.21 10.13
CA ASN A 135 -1.23 13.59 11.35
C ASN A 135 -2.39 13.12 12.25
N ALA A 136 -2.24 11.92 12.77
CA ALA A 136 -3.16 11.36 13.75
C ALA A 136 -2.85 11.96 15.13
N THR A 137 -3.89 12.20 15.94
CA THR A 137 -3.71 12.52 17.35
C THR A 137 -3.44 11.24 18.13
N GLU A 138 -2.85 11.37 19.32
CA GLU A 138 -2.65 10.25 20.24
C GLU A 138 -3.98 9.52 20.56
N ASP A 139 -5.08 10.25 20.67
CA ASP A 139 -6.41 9.69 20.91
C ASP A 139 -6.89 8.76 19.78
N ILE A 140 -6.53 9.05 18.52
CA ILE A 140 -6.86 8.17 17.39
C ILE A 140 -6.05 6.88 17.46
N PHE A 141 -4.75 6.96 17.80
CA PHE A 141 -3.93 5.76 18.00
C PHE A 141 -4.47 4.90 19.14
N LYS A 142 -4.80 5.52 20.27
CA LYS A 142 -5.39 4.86 21.44
C LYS A 142 -6.72 4.18 21.10
N CYS A 143 -7.60 4.87 20.37
CA CYS A 143 -8.85 4.29 19.86
C CYS A 143 -8.58 3.03 19.01
N GLY A 144 -7.58 3.06 18.13
CA GLY A 144 -7.18 1.89 17.34
C GLY A 144 -6.72 0.71 18.20
N GLU A 145 -5.98 0.95 19.27
CA GLU A 145 -5.56 -0.10 20.21
C GLU A 145 -6.72 -0.68 21.02
N GLU A 146 -7.66 0.15 21.44
CA GLU A 146 -8.86 -0.25 22.16
C GLU A 146 -9.75 -1.15 21.28
N LEU A 147 -10.02 -0.70 20.04
CA LEU A 147 -10.76 -1.49 19.06
C LEU A 147 -10.03 -2.81 18.71
N ALA A 148 -8.70 -2.80 18.65
CA ALA A 148 -7.92 -4.02 18.40
C ALA A 148 -8.12 -5.06 19.50
N LYS A 149 -8.14 -4.61 20.77
CA LYS A 149 -8.37 -5.47 21.95
C LYS A 149 -9.80 -5.99 21.99
N GLU A 150 -10.79 -5.12 21.76
CA GLU A 150 -12.21 -5.45 21.82
C GLU A 150 -12.59 -6.47 20.74
N TYR A 151 -12.21 -6.22 19.49
CA TYR A 151 -12.64 -7.02 18.34
C TYR A 151 -11.65 -8.12 17.93
N LYS A 152 -10.49 -8.20 18.58
CA LYS A 152 -9.43 -9.19 18.32
C LYS A 152 -8.89 -9.17 16.88
N TYR A 153 -8.87 -7.98 16.26
CA TYR A 153 -8.21 -7.74 14.98
C TYR A 153 -6.92 -6.96 15.18
N GLN A 154 -5.97 -7.11 14.26
CA GLN A 154 -4.85 -6.16 14.19
C GLN A 154 -5.34 -4.85 13.58
N ILE A 155 -5.31 -3.76 14.34
CA ILE A 155 -5.68 -2.42 13.84
C ILE A 155 -4.44 -1.56 13.71
N LYS A 156 -4.27 -0.91 12.56
CA LYS A 156 -3.14 -0.04 12.28
C LYS A 156 -3.60 1.32 11.80
N VAL A 157 -3.18 2.36 12.51
CA VAL A 157 -3.29 3.74 12.05
C VAL A 157 -1.96 4.11 11.41
N LYS A 158 -2.02 4.62 10.18
CA LYS A 158 -0.91 5.21 9.46
C LYS A 158 -1.31 6.63 9.11
N ASP A 159 -0.50 7.60 9.45
CA ASP A 159 -0.86 8.99 9.25
C ASP A 159 0.01 9.64 8.16
N ARG A 160 -0.12 10.95 8.03
CA ARG A 160 0.58 11.73 7.01
C ARG A 160 2.09 11.54 7.08
N GLU A 161 2.70 11.51 8.26
CA GLU A 161 4.16 11.36 8.39
C GLU A 161 4.65 10.05 7.77
N GLU A 162 3.93 8.96 8.02
CA GLU A 162 4.29 7.67 7.43
C GLU A 162 4.03 7.56 5.94
N ILE A 163 2.92 8.12 5.45
CA ILE A 163 2.68 8.15 4.00
C ILE A 163 3.76 9.00 3.33
N ASN A 164 4.08 10.15 3.91
CA ASN A 164 5.12 11.06 3.44
C ASN A 164 6.48 10.36 3.36
N TYR A 165 6.87 9.66 4.43
CA TYR A 165 8.10 8.88 4.46
C TYR A 165 8.13 7.83 3.34
N ILE A 166 7.05 7.06 3.16
CA ILE A 166 6.98 6.02 2.11
C ILE A 166 7.09 6.64 0.71
N VAL A 167 6.35 7.71 0.44
CA VAL A 167 6.27 8.30 -0.90
C VAL A 167 7.56 9.01 -1.28
N LYS A 168 8.21 9.71 -0.35
CA LYS A 168 9.48 10.42 -0.60
C LYS A 168 10.61 9.50 -1.08
N HIS A 169 10.60 8.25 -0.64
CA HIS A 169 11.61 7.25 -1.01
C HIS A 169 11.23 6.45 -2.26
N GLU A 170 10.14 6.83 -2.95
CA GLU A 170 9.62 6.16 -4.13
C GLU A 170 9.49 7.17 -5.31
N PRO A 171 10.56 7.41 -6.09
CA PRO A 171 10.58 8.42 -7.15
C PRO A 171 9.43 8.32 -8.17
N ILE A 172 9.00 7.09 -8.47
CA ILE A 172 7.88 6.86 -9.39
C ILE A 172 6.55 7.37 -8.80
N LEU A 173 6.35 7.23 -7.48
CA LEU A 173 5.13 7.75 -6.82
C LEU A 173 5.15 9.27 -6.75
N LEU A 174 6.32 9.87 -6.47
CA LEU A 174 6.50 11.32 -6.49
C LEU A 174 6.20 11.91 -7.86
N LYS A 175 6.69 11.29 -8.95
CA LYS A 175 6.37 11.73 -10.31
C LYS A 175 4.88 11.58 -10.63
N GLU A 176 4.32 10.40 -10.42
CA GLU A 176 2.94 10.08 -10.83
C GLU A 176 1.89 10.91 -10.09
N PHE A 177 2.08 11.15 -8.79
CA PHE A 177 1.04 11.77 -7.95
C PHE A 177 1.31 13.24 -7.66
N PHE A 178 2.56 13.67 -7.66
CA PHE A 178 2.94 15.02 -7.23
C PHE A 178 3.74 15.79 -8.30
N ASN A 179 3.87 15.24 -9.51
CA ASN A 179 4.59 15.86 -10.63
C ASN A 179 6.06 16.22 -10.34
N TYR A 180 6.70 15.56 -9.38
CA TYR A 180 8.12 15.79 -9.11
C TYR A 180 8.97 15.23 -10.27
N PRO A 181 9.98 15.99 -10.75
CA PRO A 181 10.82 15.57 -11.87
C PRO A 181 11.77 14.46 -11.43
N ILE A 182 11.84 13.33 -12.14
CA ILE A 182 12.79 12.24 -11.84
C ILE A 182 14.24 12.75 -11.94
N LYS A 183 14.94 12.84 -10.80
CA LYS A 183 16.35 13.24 -10.76
C LYS A 183 17.26 12.02 -10.99
N THR A 184 17.65 11.77 -12.23
CA THR A 184 18.77 10.85 -12.52
C THR A 184 20.08 11.51 -12.11
N ASN A 185 20.89 10.86 -11.28
CA ASN A 185 22.31 11.19 -11.16
C ASN A 185 23.04 10.98 -12.50
#